data_AF-A0AAV4F655-F1
#
_entry.id   AF-A0AAV4F655-F1
#
_cell.length_a   1.000
_cell.length_b   1.000
_cell.length_c   1.000
_cell.angle_alpha   90.00
_cell.angle_beta   90.00
_cell.angle_gamma   90.00
#
_symmetry.space_group_name_H-M   'P 1'
#
loop_
_entity.id
_entity.type
_entity.pdbx_description
1 polymer ?
#
loop_
_entity_poly.entity_id
_entity_poly.type
_entity_poly.pdbx_seq_one_letter_code
_entity_poly.pdbx_strand_id
1 'polypeptide(L)'
;MIRFGYRLGLDGFSCYDIDECLEENINCGAEKMCFNHRGSYSCIDIPCPPDYARDPTTNFCVLECVSTDIPCPPGAKYADIIEFRTVALPGGQPARQDLIRLSAYNQHDQFLPQVRSLG
;
A
#
# COMPACT_ATOMS: atom_id res chain seq x y z
N MET A 1 -12.47 3.10 -30.83
CA MET A 1 -12.01 4.19 -29.94
C MET A 1 -11.77 3.60 -28.58
N ILE A 2 -10.54 3.71 -28.08
CA ILE A 2 -10.17 3.24 -26.74
C ILE A 2 -10.66 4.30 -25.74
N ARG A 3 -11.34 3.89 -24.67
CA ARG A 3 -11.81 4.80 -23.62
C ARG A 3 -10.62 5.34 -22.82
N PHE A 4 -10.77 6.52 -22.21
CA PHE A 4 -9.85 7.01 -21.18
C PHE A 4 -9.56 5.88 -20.16
N GLY A 5 -8.29 5.61 -19.88
CA GLY A 5 -7.84 4.56 -18.95
C GLY A 5 -7.40 3.22 -19.57
N TYR A 6 -7.39 3.07 -20.90
CA TYR A 6 -6.87 1.87 -21.56
C TYR A 6 -5.98 2.16 -22.77
N ARG A 7 -5.06 1.24 -23.09
CA ARG A 7 -4.23 1.23 -24.31
C ARG A 7 -4.48 -0.05 -25.12
N LEU A 8 -4.50 0.09 -26.45
CA LEU A 8 -4.65 -1.05 -27.35
C LEU A 8 -3.30 -1.77 -27.48
N GLY A 9 -3.36 -3.09 -27.36
CA GLY A 9 -2.25 -3.98 -27.60
C GLY A 9 -1.76 -3.95 -29.04
N LEU A 10 -0.51 -4.38 -29.24
CA LEU A 10 0.08 -4.52 -30.58
C LEU A 10 -0.63 -5.56 -31.44
N ASP A 11 -1.40 -6.46 -30.83
CA ASP A 11 -2.26 -7.44 -31.49
C ASP A 11 -3.55 -6.83 -32.08
N GLY A 12 -3.85 -5.58 -31.76
CA GLY A 12 -5.05 -4.87 -32.25
C GLY A 12 -6.36 -5.31 -31.60
N PHE A 13 -6.31 -6.23 -30.63
CA PHE A 13 -7.49 -6.78 -29.95
C PHE A 13 -7.42 -6.69 -28.43
N SER A 14 -6.23 -6.76 -27.84
CA SER A 14 -6.08 -6.70 -26.38
C SER A 14 -6.21 -5.27 -25.88
N CYS A 15 -6.94 -5.10 -24.78
CA CYS A 15 -7.10 -3.81 -24.10
C CYS A 15 -6.37 -3.89 -22.77
N TYR A 16 -5.27 -3.16 -22.64
CA TYR A 16 -4.49 -3.11 -21.41
C TYR A 16 -4.89 -1.88 -20.61
N ASP A 17 -5.12 -2.08 -19.33
CA ASP A 17 -5.30 -1.00 -18.37
C ASP A 17 -4.06 -0.11 -18.36
N ILE A 18 -4.25 1.21 -18.32
CA ILE A 18 -3.14 2.15 -18.10
C ILE A 18 -2.98 2.28 -16.59
N ASP A 19 -1.77 2.13 -16.07
CA ASP A 19 -1.53 2.43 -14.66
C ASP A 19 -1.24 3.91 -14.51
N GLU A 20 -2.28 4.74 -14.33
CA GLU A 20 -2.10 6.19 -14.26
C GLU A 20 -1.28 6.61 -13.04
N CYS A 21 -1.28 5.80 -11.97
CA CYS A 21 -0.47 6.05 -10.78
C CYS A 21 1.04 5.94 -11.06
N LEU A 22 1.44 5.07 -11.99
CA LEU A 22 2.84 4.91 -12.41
C LEU A 22 3.20 5.75 -13.63
N GLU A 23 2.30 5.87 -14.60
CA GLU A 23 2.58 6.46 -15.91
C GLU A 23 2.31 7.98 -15.95
N GLU A 24 1.32 8.49 -15.21
CA GLU A 24 0.88 9.90 -15.32
C GLU A 24 1.29 10.80 -14.15
N ASN A 25 2.07 10.27 -13.19
CA ASN A 25 2.55 10.99 -12.00
C ASN A 25 1.41 11.76 -11.27
N ILE A 26 0.28 11.07 -11.05
CA ILE A 26 -0.91 11.63 -10.44
C ILE A 26 -0.59 12.17 -9.03
N ASN A 27 -0.86 13.47 -8.82
CA ASN A 27 -0.74 14.09 -7.51
C ASN A 27 -2.10 14.02 -6.78
N CYS A 28 -2.26 13.03 -5.92
CA CYS A 28 -3.47 12.87 -5.10
C CYS A 28 -3.58 13.89 -3.93
N GLY A 29 -2.54 14.69 -3.68
CA GLY A 29 -2.47 15.60 -2.53
C GLY A 29 -1.96 14.92 -1.26
N ALA A 30 -1.91 15.70 -0.17
CA ALA A 30 -1.47 15.20 1.13
C ALA A 30 -2.46 14.17 1.71
N GLU A 31 -1.93 13.20 2.46
CA GLU A 31 -2.70 12.15 3.13
C GLU A 31 -3.56 11.27 2.22
N LYS A 32 -3.24 11.24 0.92
CA LYS A 32 -3.90 10.41 -0.06
C LYS A 32 -2.90 9.53 -0.78
N MET A 33 -3.34 8.35 -1.18
CA MET A 33 -2.59 7.45 -2.06
C MET A 33 -3.32 7.25 -3.38
N CYS A 34 -2.55 7.15 -4.46
CA CYS A 34 -3.08 6.77 -5.76
C CYS A 34 -3.35 5.26 -5.78
N PHE A 35 -4.54 4.89 -6.21
CA PHE A 35 -4.95 3.50 -6.42
C PHE A 35 -5.39 3.31 -7.87
N ASN A 36 -4.58 2.57 -8.63
CA ASN A 36 -4.94 2.17 -9.98
C ASN A 36 -5.96 1.03 -9.94
N HIS A 37 -7.01 1.13 -10.74
CA HIS A 37 -7.99 0.07 -10.92
C HIS A 37 -8.43 -0.01 -12.39
N ARG A 38 -9.11 -1.10 -12.75
CA ARG A 38 -9.49 -1.31 -14.15
C ARG A 38 -10.30 -0.14 -14.73
N GLY A 39 -9.69 0.55 -15.67
CA GLY A 39 -10.23 1.64 -16.47
C GLY A 39 -10.16 3.03 -15.87
N SER A 40 -9.52 3.22 -14.71
CA SER A 40 -9.31 4.53 -14.07
C SER A 40 -8.47 4.37 -12.81
N TYR A 41 -7.99 5.49 -12.26
CA TYR A 41 -7.46 5.56 -10.91
C TYR A 41 -8.46 6.19 -9.93
N SER A 42 -8.20 6.01 -8.63
CA SER A 42 -8.87 6.70 -7.53
C SER A 42 -7.82 7.17 -6.50
N CYS A 43 -8.03 8.34 -5.89
CA CYS A 43 -7.22 8.79 -4.76
C CYS A 43 -7.92 8.38 -3.45
N ILE A 44 -7.27 7.53 -2.66
CA ILE A 44 -7.81 6.99 -1.41
C ILE A 44 -7.22 7.77 -0.23
N ASP A 45 -8.07 8.24 0.67
CA ASP A 45 -7.65 8.85 1.94
C ASP A 45 -6.97 7.80 2.83
N ILE A 46 -5.74 8.10 3.26
CA ILE A 46 -4.93 7.28 4.16
C ILE A 46 -4.45 8.12 5.34
N PRO A 47 -5.33 8.66 6.19
CA PRO A 47 -4.91 9.45 7.34
C PRO A 47 -3.99 8.60 8.24
N CYS A 48 -2.94 9.23 8.79
CA CYS A 48 -2.09 8.51 9.75
C CYS A 48 -2.89 8.19 11.02
N PRO A 49 -2.67 7.01 11.64
CA PRO A 49 -3.27 6.71 12.93
C PRO A 49 -2.87 7.73 14.00
N PRO A 50 -3.60 7.82 15.13
CA PRO A 50 -3.22 8.66 16.26
C PRO A 50 -1.76 8.41 16.67
N ASP A 51 -1.05 9.47 17.03
CA ASP A 51 0.36 9.48 17.43
C ASP A 51 1.39 9.25 16.30
N TYR A 52 0.94 8.93 15.08
CA TYR A 52 1.81 8.85 13.91
C TYR A 52 1.86 10.18 13.16
N ALA A 53 3.05 10.57 12.72
CA ALA A 53 3.26 11.70 11.83
C ALA A 53 3.56 11.20 10.41
N ARG A 54 3.11 11.93 9.39
CA ARG A 54 3.43 11.62 8.00
C ARG A 54 4.83 12.12 7.67
N ASP A 55 5.71 11.24 7.23
CA ASP A 55 7.03 11.62 6.73
C ASP A 55 6.89 12.28 5.34
N PRO A 56 7.29 13.55 5.15
CA PRO A 56 7.19 14.23 3.86
C PRO A 56 8.08 13.63 2.77
N THR A 57 9.09 12.82 3.15
CA THR A 57 10.03 12.22 2.19
C THR A 57 9.51 10.90 1.64
N THR A 58 9.13 9.98 2.52
CA THR A 58 8.65 8.63 2.13
C THR A 58 7.13 8.54 1.98
N ASN A 59 6.39 9.52 2.49
CA ASN A 59 4.93 9.50 2.58
C ASN A 59 4.37 8.37 3.48
N PHE A 60 5.22 7.76 4.31
CA PHE A 60 4.83 6.76 5.31
C PHE A 60 4.39 7.41 6.62
N CYS A 61 3.58 6.70 7.39
CA CYS A 61 3.24 7.12 8.74
C CYS A 61 4.31 6.59 9.69
N VAL A 62 5.00 7.48 10.39
CA VAL A 62 6.11 7.15 11.28
C VAL A 62 5.78 7.54 12.71
N LEU A 63 6.17 6.69 13.65
CA LEU A 63 6.10 6.97 15.08
C LEU A 63 7.50 7.34 15.56
N GLU A 64 7.73 8.62 15.84
CA GLU A 64 9.03 9.07 16.38
C GLU A 64 9.17 8.69 17.85
N CYS A 65 10.30 8.07 18.20
CA CYS A 65 10.59 7.67 19.58
C CYS A 65 10.75 8.87 20.51
N VAL A 66 11.40 9.92 20.01
CA VAL A 66 11.83 11.07 20.81
C VAL A 66 10.64 11.95 21.22
N SER A 67 9.54 11.91 20.48
CA SER A 67 8.32 12.66 20.80
C SER A 67 7.36 11.92 21.72
N THR A 68 7.54 10.61 21.93
CA THR A 68 6.56 9.74 22.60
C THR A 68 7.08 9.04 23.85
N ASP A 69 8.30 9.36 24.29
CA ASP A 69 9.00 8.66 25.39
C ASP A 69 9.12 7.13 25.16
N ILE A 70 9.07 6.69 23.90
CA ILE A 70 9.20 5.28 23.51
C ILE A 70 10.68 4.97 23.26
N PRO A 71 11.25 3.89 23.84
CA PRO A 71 12.62 3.50 23.54
C PRO A 71 12.76 3.00 22.10
N CYS A 72 13.66 3.63 21.35
CA CYS A 72 13.95 3.26 19.97
C CYS A 72 14.79 1.98 19.87
N PRO A 73 14.61 1.17 18.80
CA PRO A 73 15.59 0.16 18.43
C PRO A 73 17.01 0.75 18.26
N PRO A 74 18.08 -0.01 18.56
CA PRO A 74 19.45 0.51 18.44
C PRO A 74 19.75 1.05 17.04
N GLY A 75 20.11 2.34 16.96
CA GLY A 75 20.42 3.01 15.68
C GLY A 75 19.20 3.44 14.85
N ALA A 76 17.98 3.24 15.36
CA ALA A 76 16.75 3.71 14.71
C ALA A 76 16.31 5.07 15.23
N LYS A 77 15.63 5.85 14.38
CA LYS A 77 14.95 7.12 14.74
C LYS A 77 13.46 6.92 15.06
N TYR A 78 12.86 5.89 14.46
CA TYR A 78 11.44 5.61 14.52
C TYR A 78 11.19 4.32 15.32
N ALA A 79 10.13 4.32 16.13
CA ALA A 79 9.67 3.15 16.87
C ALA A 79 8.88 2.22 15.96
N ASP A 80 8.10 2.81 15.04
CA ASP A 80 7.27 2.08 14.08
C ASP A 80 7.13 2.88 12.76
N ILE A 81 6.93 2.16 11.67
CA ILE A 81 6.75 2.69 10.31
C ILE A 81 5.60 1.92 9.65
N ILE A 82 4.53 2.63 9.30
CA ILE A 82 3.36 2.06 8.63
C ILE A 82 3.37 2.48 7.16
N GLU A 83 3.43 1.47 6.30
CA GLU A 83 3.29 1.60 4.85
C GLU A 83 1.94 1.04 4.39
N PHE A 84 1.20 1.83 3.60
CA PHE A 84 -0.03 1.39 2.96
C PHE A 84 0.27 0.83 1.56
N ARG A 85 -0.22 -0.37 1.28
CA ARG A 85 -0.13 -1.00 -0.05
C ARG A 85 -1.50 -1.44 -0.51
N THR A 86 -1.82 -1.18 -1.77
CA THR A 86 -3.04 -1.64 -2.43
C THR A 86 -2.73 -2.78 -3.39
N VAL A 87 -3.58 -3.79 -3.40
CA VAL A 87 -3.48 -4.94 -4.31
C VAL A 87 -4.79 -5.09 -5.06
N ALA A 88 -4.72 -5.05 -6.40
CA ALA A 88 -5.88 -5.34 -7.24
C ALA A 88 -6.17 -6.85 -7.21
N LEU A 89 -7.38 -7.22 -6.80
CA LEU A 89 -7.80 -8.61 -6.79
C LEU A 89 -8.17 -9.06 -8.21
N PRO A 90 -7.82 -10.31 -8.62
CA PRO A 90 -8.28 -10.85 -9.88
C PRO A 90 -9.81 -10.93 -9.91
N GLY A 91 -10.42 -10.66 -11.07
CA GLY A 91 -11.86 -10.83 -11.25
C GLY A 91 -12.27 -12.31 -11.23
N GLY A 92 -13.54 -12.59 -10.89
CA GLY A 92 -14.11 -13.93 -10.96
C GLY A 92 -13.76 -14.85 -9.79
N GLN A 93 -13.31 -14.31 -8.66
CA GLN A 93 -13.07 -15.11 -7.46
C GLN A 93 -14.38 -15.63 -6.85
N PRO A 94 -14.47 -16.92 -6.51
CA PRO A 94 -15.61 -17.49 -5.77
C PRO A 94 -15.83 -16.78 -4.43
N ALA A 95 -17.09 -16.70 -4.00
CA ALA A 95 -17.39 -16.21 -2.66
C ALA A 95 -16.78 -17.13 -1.59
N ARG A 96 -16.36 -16.55 -0.45
CA ARG A 96 -15.82 -17.26 0.73
C ARG A 96 -14.50 -18.00 0.48
N GLN A 97 -13.61 -17.40 -0.31
CA GLN A 97 -12.21 -17.84 -0.40
C GLN A 97 -11.27 -16.82 0.26
N ASP A 98 -10.17 -17.34 0.81
CA ASP A 98 -9.05 -16.52 1.29
C ASP A 98 -8.32 -15.93 0.09
N LEU A 99 -8.25 -14.59 0.01
CA LEU A 99 -7.65 -13.89 -1.13
C LEU A 99 -6.21 -13.42 -0.85
N ILE A 100 -5.88 -13.17 0.42
CA ILE A 100 -4.59 -12.61 0.83
C ILE A 100 -4.12 -13.34 2.09
N ARG A 101 -2.84 -13.73 2.11
CA ARG A 101 -2.16 -14.28 3.28
C ARG A 101 -0.99 -13.38 3.67
N LEU A 102 -1.10 -12.73 4.82
CA LEU A 102 -0.02 -11.94 5.41
C LEU A 102 0.91 -12.85 6.23
N SER A 103 2.22 -12.70 6.02
CA SER A 103 3.26 -13.45 6.73
C SER A 103 4.29 -12.48 7.28
N ALA A 104 4.68 -12.66 8.55
CA ALA A 104 5.71 -11.85 9.18
C ALA A 104 7.06 -12.57 9.10
N TYR A 105 8.13 -11.81 8.92
CA TYR A 105 9.51 -12.30 8.87
C TYR A 105 10.39 -11.43 9.76
N ASN A 106 11.44 -12.01 10.34
CA ASN A 106 12.45 -11.25 11.07
C ASN A 106 13.53 -10.70 10.12
N GLN A 107 14.51 -9.99 10.68
CA GLN A 107 15.65 -9.40 9.95
C GLN A 107 16.61 -10.39 9.28
N HIS A 108 16.43 -11.70 9.49
CA HIS A 108 17.19 -12.77 8.84
C HIS A 108 16.31 -13.61 7.89
N ASP A 109 15.19 -13.03 7.43
CA ASP A 109 14.18 -13.68 6.58
C ASP A 109 13.58 -14.96 7.18
N GLN A 110 13.64 -15.12 8.50
CA GLN A 110 13.03 -16.25 9.17
C GLN A 110 11.55 -15.96 9.42
N PHE A 111 10.69 -16.87 8.96
CA PHE A 111 9.25 -16.78 9.16
C PHE A 111 8.91 -16.72 10.65
N LEU A 112 8.14 -15.71 11.04
CA LEU A 112 7.58 -15.55 12.37
C LEU A 112 6.16 -16.12 12.38
N PRO A 113 5.91 -17.28 13.01
CA PRO A 113 4.57 -17.84 13.08
C PRO A 113 3.65 -16.90 13.86
N GLN A 114 2.47 -16.62 13.30
CA GLN A 114 1.38 -15.89 13.96
C GLN A 114 1.02 -16.62 15.26
N VAL A 115 1.49 -16.11 16.41
CA VAL A 115 1.04 -16.59 17.72
C VAL A 115 -0.42 -16.18 17.88
N ARG A 116 -1.33 -17.14 17.92
CA ARG A 116 -2.70 -16.90 18.40
C ARG A 116 -2.57 -16.36 19.83
N SER A 117 -2.91 -15.10 20.05
CA SER A 117 -3.22 -14.61 21.39
C SER A 117 -4.40 -15.44 21.90
N LEU A 118 -4.12 -16.40 22.77
CA LEU A 118 -5.12 -17.01 23.62
C LEU A 118 -5.43 -15.99 24.71
N GLY A 119 -6.47 -15.18 24.46
CA GLY A 119 -7.18 -14.41 25.48
C GLY A 119 -8.39 -15.20 25.95
#